data_AF-A0A7Y4VUK5-F1
#
_entry.id   AF-A0A7Y4VUK5-F1
#
_cell.length_a   1.000
_cell.length_b   1.000
_cell.length_c   1.000
_cell.angle_alpha   90.00
_cell.angle_beta   90.00
_cell.angle_gamma   90.00
#
_symmetry.space_group_name_H-M   'P 1'
#
loop_
_entity.id
_entity.type
_entity.pdbx_description
1 polymer ?
#
loop_
_entity_poly.entity_id
_entity_poly.type
_entity_poly.pdbx_seq_one_letter_code
_entity_poly.pdbx_strand_id
1 'polypeptide(L)'
;MLLKEWEIWHTYSTYFTDPIPSLQTVAKNLVQSNLLKSAFLDNGEAYWLDKGELITGKADVKLNSDRSTGLIIFGENFPKDYAGEALFQSAKLRFSEMRIFSEDENFTPRYLRGYLGECKLIPQNGYNYRIYPMIKLYETGTLLVEFRIMSPDIKINLEEFVDKFVNLFKWKFHQAYIPPSLHSIYHHTCFLNETPKMLFYNRLRFFSLSHNLQSYIDNTTTVETSGDFSFEFVPLLNPSENTNNKTKDGNFEYEQRDFFLANLADMIFHSVGFVAGGKRQGLSFLLHGPKKPLNIGNFWSGRPQIHITQFDGQKNKASENEKSFKSELGWIMGRVTRKKPETGERYLPKNSRFFEDYGAYIAAQGTLWVWAKQGLRQEKSWSDPNRGHLVYENQVKCEFLDYGYMHYRRLAEVSGYLEKTNEILSLRQDLVQLEIKLNEAPVYGEIRDMMMQGWENMGVNQLKSVITEMSAIRQTQATILEERHNFIWQTVLTLVFGLLAIPSIASQLIKPIWELSGLPRSPIESLAALDDMAVAFPLVLALILALWKVLKK
;
A
#
# COMPACT_ATOMS: atom_id res chain seq x y z
N MET A 1 -29.32 15.36 -16.35
CA MET A 1 -29.40 14.07 -15.61
C MET A 1 -29.70 14.34 -14.13
N LEU A 2 -30.71 13.68 -13.56
CA LEU A 2 -31.03 13.74 -12.13
C LEU A 2 -30.79 12.37 -11.51
N LEU A 3 -29.89 12.29 -10.53
CA LEU A 3 -29.42 11.04 -9.93
C LEU A 3 -30.30 10.70 -8.73
N LYS A 4 -30.70 9.43 -8.63
CA LYS A 4 -31.57 8.93 -7.55
C LYS A 4 -30.81 8.01 -6.62
N GLU A 5 -30.09 7.06 -7.19
CA GLU A 5 -29.35 6.06 -6.43
C GLU A 5 -27.96 5.92 -7.01
N TRP A 6 -26.98 6.02 -6.12
CA TRP A 6 -25.57 5.94 -6.45
C TRP A 6 -24.76 5.55 -5.20
N GLU A 7 -23.52 5.16 -5.43
CA GLU A 7 -22.55 4.86 -4.39
C GLU A 7 -21.17 5.29 -4.87
N ILE A 8 -20.37 5.89 -3.99
CA ILE A 8 -18.99 6.25 -4.29
C ILE A 8 -18.08 5.65 -3.24
N TRP A 9 -17.03 5.00 -3.72
CA TRP A 9 -15.92 4.53 -2.89
C TRP A 9 -14.72 5.41 -3.21
N HIS A 10 -14.39 6.33 -2.30
CA HIS A 10 -13.19 7.14 -2.43
C HIS A 10 -11.99 6.31 -1.98
N THR A 11 -11.29 5.74 -2.95
CA THR A 11 -10.18 4.82 -2.70
C THR A 11 -8.86 5.58 -2.73
N TYR A 12 -8.15 5.55 -1.60
CA TYR A 12 -6.80 6.04 -1.45
C TYR A 12 -5.87 4.83 -1.35
N SER A 13 -4.91 4.76 -2.25
CA SER A 13 -4.01 3.62 -2.37
C SER A 13 -2.58 4.06 -2.11
N THR A 14 -1.86 3.27 -1.33
CA THR A 14 -0.41 3.41 -1.07
C THR A 14 0.21 2.01 -0.94
N TYR A 15 1.47 1.94 -0.58
CA TYR A 15 2.15 0.69 -0.31
C TYR A 15 3.22 0.85 0.78
N PHE A 16 3.57 -0.26 1.44
CA PHE A 16 4.72 -0.34 2.32
C PHE A 16 5.93 -0.88 1.56
N THR A 17 7.11 -0.29 1.79
CA THR A 17 8.37 -0.77 1.21
C THR A 17 8.93 -1.95 2.00
N ASP A 18 8.67 -1.98 3.30
CA ASP A 18 9.08 -3.07 4.19
C ASP A 18 8.19 -4.31 3.98
N PRO A 19 8.72 -5.53 4.15
CA PRO A 19 7.91 -6.76 4.11
C PRO A 19 6.82 -6.74 5.17
N ILE A 20 5.61 -7.18 4.79
CA ILE A 20 4.49 -7.31 5.71
C ILE A 20 4.69 -8.57 6.56
N PRO A 21 4.57 -8.49 7.91
CA PRO A 21 4.44 -9.68 8.73
C PRO A 21 3.25 -10.53 8.28
N SER A 22 3.11 -11.75 8.77
CA SER A 22 1.93 -12.58 8.44
C SER A 22 0.62 -11.77 8.56
N LEU A 23 -0.20 -11.78 7.50
CA LEU A 23 -1.48 -11.07 7.44
C LEU A 23 -2.38 -11.43 8.63
N GLN A 24 -2.28 -12.66 9.11
CA GLN A 24 -2.99 -13.14 10.29
C GLN A 24 -2.57 -12.37 11.56
N THR A 25 -1.25 -12.20 11.77
CA THR A 25 -0.71 -11.44 12.90
C THR A 25 -1.09 -9.97 12.79
N VAL A 26 -1.03 -9.40 11.59
CA VAL A 26 -1.43 -8.00 11.35
C VAL A 26 -2.92 -7.81 11.64
N ALA A 27 -3.79 -8.70 11.16
CA ALA A 27 -5.23 -8.65 11.42
C ALA A 27 -5.55 -8.68 12.93
N LYS A 28 -4.93 -9.61 13.67
CA LYS A 28 -5.07 -9.70 15.13
C LYS A 28 -4.63 -8.42 15.83
N ASN A 29 -3.46 -7.87 15.47
CA ASN A 29 -2.95 -6.64 16.07
C ASN A 29 -3.87 -5.44 15.79
N LEU A 30 -4.39 -5.32 14.56
CA LEU A 30 -5.28 -4.24 14.15
C LEU A 30 -6.60 -4.28 14.94
N VAL A 31 -7.20 -5.46 15.08
CA VAL A 31 -8.43 -5.66 15.88
C VAL A 31 -8.17 -5.47 17.37
N GLN A 32 -7.10 -6.05 17.92
CA GLN A 32 -6.73 -5.88 19.34
C GLN A 32 -6.44 -4.42 19.72
N SER A 33 -5.93 -3.62 18.78
CA SER A 33 -5.74 -2.19 18.98
C SER A 33 -7.04 -1.38 18.91
N ASN A 34 -8.18 -2.04 18.64
CA ASN A 34 -9.49 -1.45 18.36
C ASN A 34 -9.47 -0.48 17.16
N LEU A 35 -8.42 -0.50 16.33
CA LEU A 35 -8.36 0.27 15.08
C LEU A 35 -9.38 -0.28 14.09
N LEU A 36 -9.51 -1.60 14.01
CA LEU A 36 -10.54 -2.28 13.24
C LEU A 36 -11.60 -2.88 14.15
N LYS A 37 -12.88 -2.68 13.80
CA LYS A 37 -14.02 -3.36 14.42
C LYS A 37 -14.05 -4.84 14.05
N SER A 38 -13.69 -5.16 12.82
CA SER A 38 -13.42 -6.53 12.39
C SER A 38 -12.37 -6.58 11.29
N ALA A 39 -11.74 -7.74 11.15
CA ALA A 39 -10.85 -8.08 10.06
C ALA A 39 -11.22 -9.44 9.46
N PHE A 40 -11.08 -9.57 8.14
CA PHE A 40 -11.44 -10.74 7.35
C PHE A 40 -10.32 -11.06 6.36
N LEU A 41 -9.78 -12.27 6.39
CA LEU A 41 -8.76 -12.73 5.45
C LEU A 41 -9.39 -13.43 4.25
N ASP A 42 -8.68 -13.44 3.13
CA ASP A 42 -9.14 -14.10 1.90
C ASP A 42 -9.37 -15.62 2.05
N ASN A 43 -8.73 -16.25 3.05
CA ASN A 43 -8.94 -17.66 3.40
C ASN A 43 -10.20 -17.92 4.27
N GLY A 44 -10.99 -16.88 4.57
CA GLY A 44 -12.21 -16.96 5.36
C GLY A 44 -12.02 -16.83 6.88
N GLU A 45 -10.79 -16.70 7.38
CA GLU A 45 -10.55 -16.38 8.79
C GLU A 45 -11.04 -14.97 9.13
N ALA A 46 -11.68 -14.83 10.29
CA ALA A 46 -12.27 -13.58 10.75
C ALA A 46 -11.85 -13.27 12.19
N TYR A 47 -11.69 -11.99 12.50
CA TYR A 47 -11.26 -11.47 13.80
C TYR A 47 -12.13 -10.29 14.21
N TRP A 48 -12.59 -10.26 15.46
CA TRP A 48 -13.32 -9.13 16.06
C TRP A 48 -13.11 -9.12 17.58
N LEU A 49 -13.53 -8.04 18.24
CA LEU A 49 -13.57 -7.97 19.69
C LEU A 49 -14.99 -8.30 20.20
N ASP A 50 -15.10 -9.18 21.19
CA ASP A 50 -16.31 -9.34 21.99
C ASP A 50 -15.96 -9.09 23.46
N LYS A 51 -16.64 -8.12 24.09
CA LYS A 51 -16.36 -7.69 25.47
C LYS A 51 -14.88 -7.40 25.78
N GLY A 52 -14.14 -6.91 24.77
CA GLY A 52 -12.72 -6.58 24.87
C GLY A 52 -11.76 -7.75 24.65
N GLU A 53 -12.27 -8.97 24.47
CA GLU A 53 -11.47 -10.14 24.13
C GLU A 53 -11.44 -10.36 22.61
N LEU A 54 -10.27 -10.73 22.09
CA LEU A 54 -10.13 -11.07 20.67
C LEU A 54 -10.77 -12.42 20.39
N ILE A 55 -11.82 -12.42 19.59
CA ILE A 55 -12.46 -13.63 19.09
C ILE A 55 -11.92 -13.95 17.69
N THR A 56 -11.71 -15.24 17.45
CA THR A 56 -11.40 -15.78 16.12
C THR A 56 -12.60 -16.57 15.62
N GLY A 57 -13.02 -16.30 14.40
CA GLY A 57 -14.08 -17.03 13.71
C GLY A 57 -13.70 -17.38 12.28
N LYS A 58 -14.65 -17.99 11.59
CA LYS A 58 -14.53 -18.34 10.18
C LYS A 58 -15.83 -18.02 9.46
N ALA A 59 -15.74 -17.40 8.29
CA ALA A 59 -16.84 -17.36 7.33
C ALA A 59 -16.42 -18.13 6.08
N ASP A 60 -17.07 -19.25 5.84
CA ASP A 60 -16.80 -20.08 4.68
C ASP A 60 -17.68 -19.63 3.51
N VAL A 61 -17.06 -19.27 2.39
CA VAL A 61 -17.73 -18.82 1.18
C VAL A 61 -17.59 -19.92 0.14
N LYS A 62 -18.69 -20.59 -0.18
CA LYS A 62 -18.71 -21.69 -1.16
C LYS A 62 -19.46 -21.27 -2.39
N LEU A 63 -18.81 -21.39 -3.55
CA LEU A 63 -19.47 -21.23 -4.84
C LEU A 63 -20.12 -22.53 -5.30
N ASN A 64 -21.25 -22.40 -5.97
CA ASN A 64 -21.79 -23.48 -6.78
C ASN A 64 -20.94 -23.67 -8.04
N SER A 65 -21.10 -24.82 -8.71
CA SER A 65 -20.28 -25.19 -9.89
C SER A 65 -20.34 -24.18 -11.04
N ASP A 66 -21.44 -23.46 -11.17
CA ASP A 66 -21.64 -22.42 -12.19
C ASP A 66 -21.13 -21.03 -11.77
N ARG A 67 -20.64 -20.89 -10.53
CA ARG A 67 -20.18 -19.63 -9.93
C ARG A 67 -21.22 -18.50 -9.99
N SER A 68 -22.50 -18.80 -10.20
CA SER A 68 -23.56 -17.79 -10.24
C SER A 68 -24.10 -17.51 -8.84
N THR A 69 -24.10 -18.54 -8.01
CA THR A 69 -24.68 -18.57 -6.67
C THR A 69 -23.71 -19.23 -5.70
N GLY A 70 -23.92 -19.01 -4.41
CA GLY A 70 -23.08 -19.60 -3.38
C GLY A 70 -23.71 -19.50 -2.01
N LEU A 71 -23.05 -20.15 -1.05
CA LEU A 71 -23.44 -20.19 0.34
C LEU A 71 -22.35 -19.52 1.19
N ILE A 72 -22.76 -18.58 2.03
CA ILE A 72 -21.90 -17.99 3.05
C ILE A 72 -22.31 -18.60 4.39
N ILE A 73 -21.38 -19.29 5.04
CA ILE A 73 -21.61 -19.96 6.33
C ILE A 73 -20.78 -19.25 7.39
N PHE A 74 -21.46 -18.67 8.38
CA PHE A 74 -20.80 -18.09 9.56
C PHE A 74 -20.80 -19.09 10.71
N GLY A 75 -19.74 -19.06 11.53
CA GLY A 75 -19.69 -19.82 12.79
C GLY A 75 -20.69 -19.31 13.84
N GLU A 76 -20.92 -20.12 14.88
CA GLU A 76 -21.93 -19.86 15.92
C GLU A 76 -21.73 -18.53 16.69
N ASN A 77 -20.49 -18.07 16.81
CA ASN A 77 -20.13 -16.85 17.55
C ASN A 77 -20.23 -15.57 16.71
N PHE A 78 -21.06 -15.53 15.67
CA PHE A 78 -21.15 -14.37 14.77
C PHE A 78 -21.58 -13.09 15.51
N PRO A 79 -20.83 -11.99 15.42
CA PRO A 79 -21.15 -10.75 16.11
C PRO A 79 -22.45 -10.12 15.57
N LYS A 80 -23.21 -9.48 16.45
CA LYS A 80 -24.51 -8.85 16.11
C LYS A 80 -24.44 -7.33 15.97
N ASP A 81 -23.29 -6.75 16.27
CA ASP A 81 -23.03 -5.31 16.15
C ASP A 81 -22.45 -4.99 14.76
N TYR A 82 -21.86 -3.80 14.62
CA TYR A 82 -21.24 -3.37 13.36
C TYR A 82 -20.12 -4.31 12.88
N ALA A 83 -19.44 -5.03 13.79
CA ALA A 83 -18.44 -6.01 13.38
C ALA A 83 -19.09 -7.15 12.57
N GLY A 84 -20.32 -7.55 12.92
CA GLY A 84 -21.12 -8.52 12.17
C GLY A 84 -21.43 -8.05 10.75
N GLU A 85 -21.94 -6.83 10.61
CA GLU A 85 -22.21 -6.26 9.29
C GLU A 85 -20.94 -6.15 8.43
N ALA A 86 -19.84 -5.70 9.03
CA ALA A 86 -18.54 -5.61 8.36
C ALA A 86 -18.02 -6.98 7.89
N LEU A 87 -18.20 -8.05 8.69
CA LEU A 87 -17.87 -9.41 8.30
C LEU A 87 -18.78 -9.93 7.18
N PHE A 88 -20.09 -9.63 7.26
CA PHE A 88 -21.05 -9.99 6.22
C PHE A 88 -20.72 -9.34 4.88
N GLN A 89 -20.42 -8.03 4.90
CA GLN A 89 -19.97 -7.29 3.73
C GLN A 89 -18.67 -7.87 3.17
N SER A 90 -17.70 -8.21 4.02
CA SER A 90 -16.45 -8.85 3.61
C SER A 90 -16.68 -10.18 2.90
N ALA A 91 -17.57 -11.02 3.45
CA ALA A 91 -17.89 -12.30 2.86
C ALA A 91 -18.59 -12.16 1.49
N LYS A 92 -19.47 -11.15 1.32
CA LYS A 92 -20.07 -10.85 0.00
C LYS A 92 -19.07 -10.33 -1.02
N LEU A 93 -18.12 -9.50 -0.59
CA LEU A 93 -17.02 -9.05 -1.46
C LEU A 93 -16.13 -10.24 -1.85
N ARG A 94 -15.82 -11.14 -0.92
CA ARG A 94 -15.09 -12.39 -1.21
C ARG A 94 -15.85 -13.30 -2.17
N PHE A 95 -17.16 -13.47 -1.97
CA PHE A 95 -18.02 -14.17 -2.92
C PHE A 95 -17.89 -13.57 -4.33
N SER A 96 -18.03 -12.24 -4.44
CA SER A 96 -17.91 -11.52 -5.71
C SER A 96 -16.53 -11.70 -6.35
N GLU A 97 -15.46 -11.76 -5.54
CA GLU A 97 -14.10 -12.03 -5.98
C GLU A 97 -13.95 -13.44 -6.55
N MET A 98 -14.37 -14.46 -5.82
CA MET A 98 -14.28 -15.87 -6.26
C MET A 98 -15.09 -16.12 -7.55
N ARG A 99 -16.15 -15.35 -7.80
CA ARG A 99 -16.92 -15.44 -9.04
C ARG A 99 -16.10 -15.05 -10.26
N ILE A 100 -15.30 -14.00 -10.16
CA ILE A 100 -14.64 -13.35 -11.30
C ILE A 100 -13.15 -13.64 -11.41
N PHE A 101 -12.50 -14.00 -10.29
CA PHE A 101 -11.09 -14.31 -10.21
C PHE A 101 -10.85 -15.79 -9.87
N SER A 102 -9.65 -16.28 -10.19
CA SER A 102 -9.23 -17.64 -9.87
C SER A 102 -9.10 -17.80 -8.36
N GLU A 103 -9.41 -18.99 -7.85
CA GLU A 103 -9.14 -19.33 -6.45
C GLU A 103 -7.70 -19.83 -6.25
N ASP A 104 -6.96 -20.00 -7.35
CA ASP A 104 -5.56 -20.40 -7.29
C ASP A 104 -4.72 -19.26 -6.70
N GLU A 105 -4.13 -19.56 -5.55
CA GLU A 105 -3.25 -18.67 -4.77
C GLU A 105 -2.03 -18.21 -5.58
N ASN A 106 -1.66 -18.95 -6.62
CA ASN A 106 -0.60 -18.55 -7.54
C ASN A 106 -0.97 -17.30 -8.35
N PHE A 107 -2.25 -17.02 -8.54
CA PHE A 107 -2.73 -15.92 -9.39
C PHE A 107 -3.35 -14.78 -8.57
N THR A 108 -4.11 -15.08 -7.51
CA THR A 108 -4.73 -14.04 -6.67
C THR A 108 -3.89 -13.70 -5.45
N PRO A 109 -3.54 -12.42 -5.23
CA PRO A 109 -2.74 -12.00 -4.08
C PRO A 109 -3.53 -12.17 -2.77
N ARG A 110 -2.86 -12.67 -1.72
CA ARG A 110 -3.45 -12.76 -0.38
C ARG A 110 -3.68 -11.39 0.21
N TYR A 111 -4.75 -11.24 1.00
CA TYR A 111 -5.08 -9.97 1.62
C TYR A 111 -5.86 -10.13 2.93
N LEU A 112 -5.83 -9.08 3.75
CA LEU A 112 -6.80 -8.86 4.81
C LEU A 112 -7.66 -7.64 4.48
N ARG A 113 -8.95 -7.72 4.77
CA ARG A 113 -9.89 -6.60 4.75
C ARG A 113 -10.27 -6.23 6.17
N GLY A 114 -10.43 -4.95 6.46
CA GLY A 114 -10.82 -4.46 7.78
C GLY A 114 -11.72 -3.24 7.75
N TYR A 115 -12.52 -3.04 8.78
CA TYR A 115 -13.46 -1.92 8.89
C TYR A 115 -13.18 -1.10 10.15
N LEU A 116 -13.08 0.23 10.03
CA LEU A 116 -12.71 1.09 11.16
C LEU A 116 -13.93 1.61 11.95
N GLY A 117 -15.11 1.67 11.32
CA GLY A 117 -16.31 2.27 11.89
C GLY A 117 -16.90 3.34 10.97
N GLU A 118 -17.67 4.26 11.54
CA GLU A 118 -18.16 5.46 10.86
C GLU A 118 -17.27 6.66 11.19
N CYS A 119 -17.04 7.55 10.22
CA CYS A 119 -16.52 8.90 10.44
C CYS A 119 -17.55 9.93 9.95
N LYS A 120 -17.60 11.08 10.62
CA LYS A 120 -18.43 12.23 10.19
C LYS A 120 -17.56 13.39 9.81
N LEU A 121 -17.78 13.94 8.62
CA LEU A 121 -17.05 15.10 8.11
C LEU A 121 -18.00 16.28 7.96
N ILE A 122 -17.65 17.41 8.56
CA ILE A 122 -18.47 18.62 8.62
C ILE A 122 -17.74 19.76 7.87
N PRO A 123 -18.22 20.15 6.68
CA PRO A 123 -17.71 21.31 5.95
C PRO A 123 -18.24 22.62 6.56
N GLN A 124 -17.55 23.75 6.32
CA GLN A 124 -17.99 25.06 6.85
C GLN A 124 -19.38 25.45 6.35
N ASN A 125 -19.65 25.16 5.08
CA ASN A 125 -20.95 25.32 4.45
C ASN A 125 -21.22 24.06 3.65
N GLY A 126 -22.35 23.39 3.89
CA GLY A 126 -22.75 22.25 3.06
C GLY A 126 -23.34 21.09 3.85
N TYR A 127 -23.26 19.92 3.23
CA TYR A 127 -23.83 18.68 3.74
C TYR A 127 -22.84 17.99 4.68
N ASN A 128 -23.32 17.45 5.80
CA ASN A 128 -22.50 16.62 6.69
C ASN A 128 -22.36 15.23 6.09
N TYR A 129 -21.13 14.78 5.87
CA TYR A 129 -20.86 13.49 5.25
C TYR A 129 -20.68 12.43 6.32
N ARG A 130 -21.42 11.33 6.20
CA ARG A 130 -21.14 10.07 6.90
C ARG A 130 -20.37 9.17 5.95
N ILE A 131 -19.20 8.73 6.38
CA ILE A 131 -18.33 7.89 5.56
C ILE A 131 -17.95 6.64 6.36
N TYR A 132 -17.82 5.52 5.67
CA TYR A 132 -17.47 4.23 6.28
C TYR A 132 -16.08 3.80 5.80
N PRO A 133 -15.01 4.17 6.52
CA PRO A 133 -13.65 3.74 6.21
C PRO A 133 -13.46 2.23 6.36
N MET A 134 -12.90 1.64 5.32
CA MET A 134 -12.38 0.27 5.34
C MET A 134 -11.00 0.21 4.69
N ILE A 135 -10.29 -0.88 4.96
CA ILE A 135 -8.97 -1.13 4.41
C ILE A 135 -8.91 -2.48 3.72
N LYS A 136 -8.06 -2.59 2.71
CA LYS A 136 -7.61 -3.85 2.13
C LYS A 136 -6.08 -3.82 2.04
N LEU A 137 -5.42 -4.65 2.85
CA LEU A 137 -3.95 -4.79 2.88
C LEU A 137 -3.55 -6.11 2.25
N TYR A 138 -2.79 -6.04 1.17
CA TYR A 138 -2.24 -7.20 0.49
C TYR A 138 -0.91 -7.64 1.12
N GLU A 139 -0.58 -8.92 1.04
CA GLU A 139 0.70 -9.48 1.53
C GLU A 139 1.93 -8.79 0.93
N THR A 140 1.77 -8.27 -0.29
CA THR A 140 2.79 -7.52 -1.02
C THR A 140 3.10 -6.13 -0.44
N GLY A 141 2.35 -5.68 0.56
CA GLY A 141 2.47 -4.35 1.16
C GLY A 141 1.58 -3.29 0.54
N THR A 142 0.82 -3.60 -0.51
CA THR A 142 -0.16 -2.66 -1.07
C THR A 142 -1.32 -2.45 -0.11
N LEU A 143 -1.65 -1.21 0.20
CA LEU A 143 -2.72 -0.82 1.12
C LEU A 143 -3.74 0.06 0.39
N LEU A 144 -5.00 -0.38 0.39
CA LEU A 144 -6.14 0.41 -0.03
C LEU A 144 -6.90 0.89 1.20
N VAL A 145 -7.25 2.17 1.24
CA VAL A 145 -8.17 2.77 2.20
C VAL A 145 -9.35 3.30 1.42
N GLU A 146 -10.55 2.79 1.70
CA GLU A 146 -11.75 3.08 0.94
C GLU A 146 -12.76 3.78 1.84
N PHE A 147 -13.20 4.97 1.45
CA PHE A 147 -14.29 5.67 2.12
C PHE A 147 -15.58 5.48 1.33
N ARG A 148 -16.44 4.59 1.82
CA ARG A 148 -17.74 4.31 1.22
C ARG A 148 -18.74 5.40 1.58
N ILE A 149 -19.44 5.91 0.56
CA ILE A 149 -20.51 6.90 0.65
C ILE A 149 -21.72 6.41 -0.13
N MET A 150 -22.84 6.29 0.55
CA MET A 150 -24.12 5.91 -0.04
C MET A 150 -24.93 7.16 -0.41
N SER A 151 -25.72 7.07 -1.49
CA SER A 151 -26.64 8.12 -1.90
C SER A 151 -27.65 8.45 -0.77
N PRO A 152 -27.92 9.74 -0.50
CA PRO A 152 -29.04 10.11 0.36
C PRO A 152 -30.38 9.81 -0.32
N ASP A 153 -31.48 9.79 0.46
CA ASP A 153 -32.84 9.56 -0.04
C ASP A 153 -33.39 10.68 -0.96
N ILE A 154 -32.59 11.70 -1.21
CA ILE A 154 -32.94 12.88 -2.01
C ILE A 154 -32.27 12.77 -3.38
N LYS A 155 -33.04 13.10 -4.42
CA LYS A 155 -32.51 13.18 -5.78
C LYS A 155 -31.55 14.36 -5.91
N ILE A 156 -30.38 14.11 -6.50
CA ILE A 156 -29.32 15.12 -6.65
C ILE A 156 -29.11 15.42 -8.13
N ASN A 157 -28.98 16.72 -8.46
CA ASN A 157 -28.65 17.12 -9.82
C ASN A 157 -27.18 16.79 -10.14
N LEU A 158 -26.88 16.60 -11.42
CA LEU A 158 -25.54 16.17 -11.85
C LEU A 158 -24.41 17.11 -11.37
N GLU A 159 -24.64 18.42 -11.37
CA GLU A 159 -23.61 19.40 -11.02
C GLU A 159 -23.25 19.31 -9.54
N GLU A 160 -24.28 19.27 -8.69
CA GLU A 160 -24.14 19.06 -7.25
C GLU A 160 -23.51 17.69 -6.95
N PHE A 161 -23.87 16.65 -7.69
CA PHE A 161 -23.27 15.33 -7.55
C PHE A 161 -21.76 15.36 -7.80
N VAL A 162 -21.34 15.97 -8.91
CA VAL A 162 -19.92 16.05 -9.27
C VAL A 162 -19.15 16.93 -8.27
N ASP A 163 -19.71 18.06 -7.87
CA ASP A 163 -19.06 19.01 -6.96
C ASP A 163 -18.94 18.47 -5.53
N LYS A 164 -20.06 18.03 -4.95
CA LYS A 164 -20.14 17.66 -3.53
C LYS A 164 -19.67 16.24 -3.24
N PHE A 165 -19.91 15.30 -4.16
CA PHE A 165 -19.65 13.88 -3.89
C PHE A 165 -18.46 13.36 -4.68
N VAL A 166 -18.43 13.48 -6.02
CA VAL A 166 -17.28 12.99 -6.81
C VAL A 166 -15.99 13.74 -6.48
N ASN A 167 -16.09 15.05 -6.23
CA ASN A 167 -14.97 15.92 -5.87
C ASN A 167 -14.78 16.11 -4.37
N LEU A 168 -15.27 15.19 -3.53
CA LEU A 168 -15.16 15.31 -2.07
C LEU A 168 -13.72 15.58 -1.57
N PHE A 169 -12.70 15.07 -2.26
CA PHE A 169 -11.30 15.34 -1.94
C PHE A 169 -10.89 16.83 -1.96
N LYS A 170 -11.63 17.69 -2.68
CA LYS A 170 -11.39 19.14 -2.75
C LYS A 170 -12.01 19.89 -1.58
N TRP A 171 -12.96 19.26 -0.88
CA TRP A 171 -13.69 19.90 0.19
C TRP A 171 -12.83 20.02 1.44
N LYS A 172 -12.92 21.21 2.03
CA LYS A 172 -12.33 21.52 3.33
C LYS A 172 -13.36 21.27 4.40
N PHE A 173 -12.98 20.50 5.40
CA PHE A 173 -13.78 20.18 6.56
C PHE A 173 -13.21 20.93 7.76
N HIS A 174 -14.05 21.69 8.46
CA HIS A 174 -13.59 22.37 9.69
C HIS A 174 -13.62 21.43 10.89
N GLN A 175 -14.40 20.35 10.82
CA GLN A 175 -14.54 19.38 11.89
C GLN A 175 -14.73 17.96 11.36
N ALA A 176 -14.01 17.02 11.99
CA ALA A 176 -14.15 15.59 11.79
C ALA A 176 -14.49 14.94 13.12
N TYR A 177 -15.35 13.95 13.08
CA TYR A 177 -15.55 13.00 14.16
C TYR A 177 -15.10 11.63 13.69
N ILE A 178 -14.16 11.03 14.41
CA ILE A 178 -13.51 9.76 14.02
C ILE A 178 -13.55 8.76 15.18
N PRO A 179 -13.28 7.46 14.91
CA PRO A 179 -13.13 6.48 15.97
C PRO A 179 -12.03 6.87 16.99
N PRO A 180 -12.27 6.75 18.30
CA PRO A 180 -11.30 7.06 19.36
C PRO A 180 -9.94 6.37 19.20
N SER A 181 -9.95 5.11 18.78
CA SER A 181 -8.75 4.31 18.54
C SER A 181 -7.88 4.87 17.41
N LEU A 182 -8.50 5.31 16.31
CA LEU A 182 -7.80 5.93 15.19
C LEU A 182 -7.11 7.23 15.64
N HIS A 183 -7.79 8.06 16.43
CA HIS A 183 -7.21 9.29 16.99
C HIS A 183 -6.00 8.98 17.87
N SER A 184 -6.17 8.09 18.84
CA SER A 184 -5.12 7.67 19.77
C SER A 184 -3.90 7.12 19.04
N ILE A 185 -4.10 6.18 18.11
CA ILE A 185 -3.01 5.53 17.38
C ILE A 185 -2.28 6.54 16.50
N TYR A 186 -2.99 7.36 15.74
CA TYR A 186 -2.38 8.35 14.86
C TYR A 186 -1.49 9.33 15.64
N HIS A 187 -1.98 9.89 16.74
CA HIS A 187 -1.17 10.80 17.57
C HIS A 187 0.07 10.11 18.16
N HIS A 188 -0.03 8.83 18.54
CA HIS A 188 1.16 8.06 18.91
C HIS A 188 2.15 7.94 17.74
N THR A 189 1.67 7.73 16.51
CA THR A 189 2.55 7.65 15.33
C THR A 189 3.29 8.96 15.07
N CYS A 190 2.59 10.10 15.13
CA CYS A 190 3.19 11.43 14.92
C CYS A 190 4.32 11.69 15.93
N PHE A 191 4.05 11.45 17.21
CA PHE A 191 5.03 11.68 18.26
C PHE A 191 6.30 10.81 18.10
N LEU A 192 6.14 9.56 17.66
CA LEU A 192 7.27 8.66 17.44
C LEU A 192 8.07 9.02 16.19
N ASN A 193 7.42 9.51 15.14
CA ASN A 193 8.08 10.01 13.93
C ASN A 193 8.91 11.27 14.20
N GLU A 194 8.47 12.16 15.10
CA GLU A 194 9.23 13.34 15.53
C GLU A 194 10.46 12.99 16.38
N THR A 195 10.49 11.80 16.99
CA THR A 195 11.53 11.41 17.97
C THR A 195 12.18 10.04 17.68
N PRO A 196 12.78 9.82 16.49
CA PRO A 196 13.26 8.49 16.07
C PRO A 196 14.36 7.91 16.96
N LYS A 197 15.12 8.75 17.69
CA LYS A 197 16.07 8.33 18.74
C LYS A 197 15.56 8.74 20.12
N MET A 198 14.52 8.05 20.60
CA MET A 198 13.97 8.32 21.92
C MET A 198 14.95 7.95 23.04
N LEU A 199 15.58 8.96 23.65
CA LEU A 199 16.23 8.84 24.97
C LEU A 199 15.20 8.43 26.03
N PHE A 200 15.65 7.83 27.14
CA PHE A 200 14.78 7.32 28.19
C PHE A 200 13.78 8.37 28.74
N TYR A 201 14.22 9.61 28.94
CA TYR A 201 13.35 10.71 29.38
C TYR A 201 12.21 11.01 28.38
N ASN A 202 12.49 10.99 27.07
CA ASN A 202 11.45 11.18 26.06
C ASN A 202 10.43 10.04 26.07
N ARG A 203 10.84 8.81 26.45
CA ARG A 203 9.92 7.67 26.60
C ARG A 203 9.01 7.83 27.82
N LEU A 204 9.49 8.40 28.92
CA LEU A 204 8.63 8.76 30.06
C LEU A 204 7.65 9.88 29.69
N ARG A 205 8.13 10.90 28.96
CA ARG A 205 7.27 11.97 28.43
C ARG A 205 6.19 11.41 27.51
N PHE A 206 6.49 10.41 26.70
CA PHE A 206 5.49 9.71 25.88
C PHE A 206 4.36 9.13 26.72
N PHE A 207 4.65 8.46 27.84
CA PHE A 207 3.60 7.92 28.70
C PHE A 207 2.71 9.01 29.30
N SER A 208 3.31 10.11 29.76
CA SER A 208 2.54 11.25 30.27
C SER A 208 1.64 11.86 29.18
N LEU A 209 2.17 12.04 27.96
CA LEU A 209 1.39 12.54 26.82
C LEU A 209 0.29 11.56 26.41
N SER A 210 0.60 10.26 26.37
CA SER A 210 -0.37 9.21 26.04
C SER A 210 -1.51 9.16 27.06
N HIS A 211 -1.19 9.36 28.34
CA HIS A 211 -2.19 9.42 29.40
C HIS A 211 -3.10 10.65 29.25
N ASN A 212 -2.51 11.84 29.03
CA ASN A 212 -3.28 13.07 28.81
C ASN A 212 -4.17 12.96 27.56
N LEU A 213 -3.65 12.36 26.49
CA LEU A 213 -4.41 12.09 25.27
C LEU A 213 -5.57 11.13 25.53
N GLN A 214 -5.33 10.04 26.26
CA GLN A 214 -6.39 9.09 26.60
C GLN A 214 -7.47 9.76 27.46
N SER A 215 -7.09 10.55 28.46
CA SER A 215 -8.06 11.31 29.26
C SER A 215 -8.86 12.31 28.44
N TYR A 216 -8.24 12.97 27.44
CA TYR A 216 -8.97 13.82 26.50
C TYR A 216 -9.99 13.02 25.69
N ILE A 217 -9.57 11.87 25.13
CA ILE A 217 -10.42 11.00 24.33
C ILE A 217 -11.60 10.51 25.18
N ASP A 218 -11.35 10.01 26.39
CA ASP A 218 -12.37 9.49 27.28
C ASP A 218 -13.40 10.58 27.66
N ASN A 219 -12.95 11.82 27.86
CA ASN A 219 -13.83 12.95 28.22
C ASN A 219 -14.62 13.53 27.04
N THR A 220 -14.17 13.31 25.81
CA THR A 220 -14.78 13.90 24.60
C THR A 220 -15.47 12.88 23.70
N THR A 221 -15.32 11.59 24.00
CA THR A 221 -15.97 10.52 23.25
C THR A 221 -17.48 10.58 23.44
N THR A 222 -18.20 10.68 22.33
CA THR A 222 -19.66 10.58 22.29
C THR A 222 -20.07 9.28 21.62
N VAL A 223 -21.15 8.67 22.10
CA VAL A 223 -21.77 7.51 21.44
C VAL A 223 -23.01 8.00 20.72
N GLU A 224 -23.08 7.73 19.42
CA GLU A 224 -24.24 8.08 18.61
C GLU A 224 -24.73 6.87 17.83
N THR A 225 -26.05 6.75 17.73
CA THR A 225 -26.70 5.74 16.89
C THR A 225 -26.76 6.21 15.43
N SER A 226 -26.46 5.30 14.51
CA SER A 226 -26.47 5.54 13.07
C SER A 226 -26.97 4.28 12.37
N GLY A 227 -28.17 4.36 11.78
CA GLY A 227 -28.89 3.18 11.30
C GLY A 227 -29.15 2.20 12.43
N ASP A 228 -28.74 0.95 12.23
CA ASP A 228 -28.93 -0.15 13.17
C ASP A 228 -27.77 -0.30 14.19
N PHE A 229 -26.76 0.58 14.14
CA PHE A 229 -25.54 0.45 14.93
C PHE A 229 -25.23 1.68 15.79
N SER A 230 -24.40 1.48 16.81
CA SER A 230 -23.87 2.55 17.66
C SER A 230 -22.38 2.71 17.41
N PHE A 231 -21.94 3.95 17.28
CA PHE A 231 -20.54 4.30 17.04
C PHE A 231 -20.03 5.30 18.07
N GLU A 232 -18.78 5.10 18.47
CA GLU A 232 -18.02 6.03 19.30
C GLU A 232 -17.31 7.05 18.41
N PHE A 233 -17.40 8.31 18.79
CA PHE A 233 -16.83 9.43 18.05
C PHE A 233 -16.02 10.32 18.97
N VAL A 234 -14.82 10.69 18.53
CA VAL A 234 -14.02 11.77 19.13
C VAL A 234 -13.81 12.86 18.09
N PRO A 235 -13.94 14.15 18.45
CA PRO A 235 -13.56 15.23 17.55
C PRO A 235 -12.05 15.13 17.21
N LEU A 236 -11.73 15.17 15.92
CA LEU A 236 -10.35 15.16 15.46
C LEU A 236 -9.63 16.43 15.90
N LEU A 237 -8.53 16.25 16.62
CA LEU A 237 -7.60 17.32 16.94
C LEU A 237 -6.54 17.36 15.84
N ASN A 238 -6.32 18.53 15.23
CA ASN A 238 -5.17 18.70 14.36
C ASN A 238 -3.93 18.93 15.24
N PRO A 239 -2.90 18.06 15.18
CA PRO A 239 -1.63 18.36 15.82
C PRO A 239 -1.02 19.60 15.14
N SER A 240 -0.81 20.68 15.90
CA SER A 240 -0.16 21.87 15.34
C SER A 240 1.32 21.58 15.08
N GLU A 241 1.85 22.04 13.93
CA GLU A 241 3.31 22.14 13.68
C GLU A 241 4.01 23.17 14.59
N ASN A 242 3.28 23.83 15.50
CA ASN A 242 3.82 24.87 16.38
C ASN A 242 3.64 24.50 17.86
N THR A 243 4.38 23.48 18.31
CA THR A 243 4.49 23.05 19.72
C THR A 243 5.06 24.11 20.69
N ASN A 244 5.19 25.38 20.27
CA ASN A 244 5.72 26.47 21.07
C ASN A 244 4.64 27.33 21.74
N ASN A 245 3.36 27.21 21.35
CA ASN A 245 2.27 27.88 22.07
C ASN A 245 1.79 26.99 23.23
N LYS A 246 2.60 26.96 24.30
CA LYS A 246 2.11 26.53 25.62
C LYS A 246 1.30 27.67 26.21
N THR A 247 0.06 27.40 26.59
CA THR A 247 -0.64 28.24 27.57
C THR A 247 0.12 28.18 28.91
N LYS A 248 -0.02 29.20 29.76
CA LYS A 248 0.63 29.27 31.09
C LYS A 248 0.31 28.07 32.00
N ASP A 249 -0.72 27.30 31.65
CA ASP A 249 -1.21 26.13 32.39
C ASP A 249 -0.74 24.78 31.82
N GLY A 250 0.12 24.77 30.78
CA GLY A 250 0.68 23.54 30.22
C GLY A 250 -0.25 22.76 29.28
N ASN A 251 -1.44 23.29 28.98
CA ASN A 251 -2.37 22.73 28.02
C ASN A 251 -2.02 23.19 26.59
N PHE A 252 -2.09 22.25 25.64
CA PHE A 252 -1.94 22.55 24.21
C PHE A 252 -3.17 23.34 23.71
N GLU A 253 -2.95 24.51 23.12
CA GLU A 253 -3.97 25.16 22.30
C GLU A 253 -4.06 24.42 20.97
N TYR A 254 -5.19 23.75 20.74
CA TYR A 254 -5.48 23.07 19.49
C TYR A 254 -6.18 24.05 18.53
N GLU A 255 -5.49 24.48 17.48
CA GLU A 255 -6.08 25.29 16.43
C GLU A 255 -6.87 24.39 15.46
N GLN A 256 -8.18 24.60 15.33
CA GLN A 256 -9.02 23.90 14.34
C GLN A 256 -8.66 24.40 12.94
N ARG A 257 -7.75 23.71 12.25
CA ARG A 257 -7.50 23.92 10.82
C ARG A 257 -8.43 23.10 9.96
N ASP A 258 -8.77 23.65 8.79
CA ASP A 258 -9.42 22.92 7.72
C ASP A 258 -8.60 21.66 7.36
N PHE A 259 -9.25 20.50 7.23
CA PHE A 259 -8.62 19.26 6.76
C PHE A 259 -9.36 18.71 5.53
N PHE A 260 -8.68 17.87 4.75
CA PHE A 260 -9.22 17.21 3.56
C PHE A 260 -9.42 15.72 3.80
N LEU A 261 -10.22 15.06 2.95
CA LEU A 261 -10.38 13.60 2.98
C LEU A 261 -9.04 12.85 2.85
N ALA A 262 -8.08 13.42 2.12
CA ALA A 262 -6.75 12.86 1.98
C ALA A 262 -5.97 12.80 3.31
N ASN A 263 -6.18 13.78 4.22
CA ASN A 263 -5.55 13.75 5.54
C ASN A 263 -6.06 12.57 6.36
N LEU A 264 -7.36 12.25 6.27
CA LEU A 264 -7.91 11.07 6.95
C LEU A 264 -7.34 9.77 6.37
N ALA A 265 -7.14 9.69 5.04
CA ALA A 265 -6.48 8.54 4.42
C ALA A 265 -5.04 8.38 4.96
N ASP A 266 -4.30 9.48 5.02
CA ASP A 266 -2.93 9.51 5.51
C ASP A 266 -2.81 9.09 6.98
N MET A 267 -3.76 9.54 7.81
CA MET A 267 -3.88 9.09 9.19
C MET A 267 -4.05 7.57 9.29
N ILE A 268 -4.91 6.99 8.43
CA ILE A 268 -5.16 5.55 8.40
C ILE A 268 -3.92 4.81 7.89
N PHE A 269 -3.23 5.30 6.85
CA PHE A 269 -1.98 4.71 6.35
C PHE A 269 -0.93 4.58 7.45
N HIS A 270 -0.67 5.67 8.17
CA HIS A 270 0.29 5.71 9.28
C HIS A 270 -0.14 4.82 10.45
N SER A 271 -1.43 4.82 10.79
CA SER A 271 -1.96 4.02 11.89
C SER A 271 -1.87 2.52 11.59
N VAL A 272 -2.20 2.12 10.36
CA VAL A 272 -2.04 0.73 9.89
C VAL A 272 -0.56 0.34 9.88
N GLY A 273 0.33 1.16 9.32
CA GLY A 273 1.76 0.88 9.27
C GLY A 273 2.41 0.74 10.66
N PHE A 274 1.96 1.55 11.61
CA PHE A 274 2.41 1.49 13.00
C PHE A 274 1.95 0.21 13.71
N VAL A 275 0.67 -0.14 13.59
CA VAL A 275 0.13 -1.35 14.23
C VAL A 275 0.66 -2.62 13.56
N ALA A 276 0.80 -2.62 12.24
CA ALA A 276 1.34 -3.73 11.46
C ALA A 276 2.83 -3.98 11.75
N GLY A 277 3.64 -2.93 11.97
CA GLY A 277 5.04 -3.05 12.41
C GLY A 277 5.20 -3.69 13.81
N GLY A 278 4.10 -3.80 14.56
CA GLY A 278 4.02 -4.42 15.87
C GLY A 278 4.39 -3.45 16.99
N LYS A 279 3.49 -3.27 17.95
CA LYS A 279 3.71 -2.38 19.10
C LYS A 279 4.58 -3.06 20.17
N ARG A 280 5.63 -2.38 20.66
CA ARG A 280 6.27 -2.74 21.94
C ARG A 280 5.48 -2.06 23.06
N GLN A 281 5.22 -2.80 24.13
CA GLN A 281 4.46 -2.31 25.29
C GLN A 281 5.27 -2.47 26.58
N GLY A 282 4.86 -1.73 27.63
CA GLY A 282 5.39 -1.84 28.98
C GLY A 282 6.90 -1.61 29.10
N LEU A 283 7.56 -2.44 29.91
CA LEU A 283 9.00 -2.34 30.18
C LEU A 283 9.86 -2.51 28.92
N SER A 284 9.42 -3.31 27.96
CA SER A 284 10.14 -3.50 26.69
C SER A 284 10.23 -2.19 25.90
N PHE A 285 9.14 -1.41 25.87
CA PHE A 285 9.13 -0.08 25.26
C PHE A 285 10.04 0.89 26.01
N LEU A 286 10.01 0.90 27.35
CA LEU A 286 10.86 1.78 28.15
C LEU A 286 12.36 1.50 27.95
N LEU A 287 12.75 0.23 27.84
CA LEU A 287 14.15 -0.19 27.71
C LEU A 287 14.67 -0.11 26.26
N HIS A 288 13.87 -0.54 25.28
CA HIS A 288 14.33 -0.68 23.89
C HIS A 288 13.72 0.34 22.92
N GLY A 289 12.82 1.19 23.39
CA GLY A 289 12.10 2.17 22.57
C GLY A 289 11.00 1.52 21.71
N PRO A 290 10.32 2.34 20.88
CA PRO A 290 9.33 1.84 19.92
C PRO A 290 9.95 0.85 18.93
N LYS A 291 9.15 -0.08 18.42
CA LYS A 291 9.48 -0.76 17.16
C LYS A 291 9.32 0.24 16.02
N LYS A 292 10.16 0.12 14.99
CA LYS A 292 10.04 0.95 13.80
C LYS A 292 8.71 0.62 13.10
N PRO A 293 7.84 1.60 12.81
CA PRO A 293 6.65 1.37 11.98
C PRO A 293 7.08 0.92 10.58
N LEU A 294 6.16 0.29 9.84
CA LEU A 294 6.40 0.00 8.43
C LEU A 294 6.54 1.32 7.65
N ASN A 295 7.56 1.41 6.81
CA ASN A 295 7.79 2.58 5.96
C ASN A 295 6.73 2.60 4.85
N ILE A 296 5.95 3.68 4.81
CA ILE A 296 5.04 3.99 3.70
C ILE A 296 5.90 4.47 2.53
N GLY A 297 5.56 4.01 1.32
CA GLY A 297 6.21 4.43 0.09
C GLY A 297 6.03 5.91 -0.20
N ASN A 298 6.81 6.42 -1.14
CA ASN A 298 6.83 7.83 -1.49
C ASN A 298 5.63 8.28 -2.36
N PHE A 299 4.75 7.36 -2.72
CA PHE A 299 3.63 7.61 -3.62
C PHE A 299 2.31 7.10 -3.03
N TRP A 300 1.28 7.93 -3.13
CA TRP A 300 -0.11 7.51 -2.93
C TRP A 300 -1.00 8.13 -4.02
N SER A 301 -2.15 7.52 -4.26
CA SER A 301 -3.16 8.06 -5.20
C SER A 301 -4.56 7.96 -4.63
N GLY A 302 -5.38 9.00 -4.84
CA GLY A 302 -6.80 9.02 -4.49
C GLY A 302 -7.69 9.01 -5.73
N ARG A 303 -8.55 8.00 -5.87
CA ARG A 303 -9.46 7.80 -7.02
C ARG A 303 -10.87 7.48 -6.54
N PRO A 304 -11.91 8.21 -6.99
CA PRO A 304 -13.28 7.82 -6.74
C PRO A 304 -13.66 6.66 -7.67
N GLN A 305 -14.30 5.66 -7.09
CA GLN A 305 -14.94 4.57 -7.81
C GLN A 305 -16.45 4.78 -7.71
N ILE A 306 -17.06 5.12 -8.83
CA ILE A 306 -18.40 5.70 -8.87
C ILE A 306 -19.37 4.66 -9.44
N HIS A 307 -20.45 4.38 -8.71
CA HIS A 307 -21.48 3.44 -9.11
C HIS A 307 -22.81 4.18 -9.19
N ILE A 308 -23.38 4.29 -10.39
CA ILE A 308 -24.69 4.90 -10.63
C ILE A 308 -25.68 3.79 -10.96
N THR A 309 -26.61 3.53 -10.03
CA THR A 309 -27.62 2.49 -10.21
C THR A 309 -28.90 3.07 -10.81
N GLN A 310 -29.35 4.25 -10.39
CA GLN A 310 -30.62 4.82 -10.85
C GLN A 310 -30.57 6.33 -11.12
N PHE A 311 -31.13 6.74 -12.26
CA PHE A 311 -31.25 8.15 -12.65
C PHE A 311 -32.42 8.41 -13.61
N ASP A 312 -32.81 9.68 -13.75
CA ASP A 312 -33.89 10.09 -14.66
C ASP A 312 -33.48 10.00 -16.13
N GLY A 313 -34.35 9.41 -16.95
CA GLY A 313 -34.12 9.20 -18.37
C GLY A 313 -33.27 7.96 -18.73
N GLN A 314 -32.84 7.18 -17.72
CA GLN A 314 -32.10 5.92 -17.88
C GLN A 314 -32.78 4.99 -18.90
N LYS A 315 -31.98 4.44 -19.81
CA LYS A 315 -32.38 3.59 -20.94
C LYS A 315 -32.32 2.11 -20.58
N ASN A 316 -32.84 1.27 -21.47
CA ASN A 316 -32.88 -0.17 -21.25
C ASN A 316 -31.52 -0.82 -21.45
N LYS A 317 -30.73 -0.33 -22.40
CA LYS A 317 -29.39 -0.83 -22.74
C LYS A 317 -28.28 0.14 -22.34
N ALA A 318 -27.09 -0.38 -22.04
CA ALA A 318 -25.92 0.41 -21.67
C ALA A 318 -25.45 1.31 -22.81
N SER A 319 -25.41 0.80 -24.04
CA SER A 319 -25.02 1.57 -25.23
C SER A 319 -26.01 2.72 -25.55
N GLU A 320 -27.29 2.56 -25.22
CA GLU A 320 -28.29 3.62 -25.33
C GLU A 320 -28.11 4.69 -24.25
N ASN A 321 -27.74 4.30 -23.03
CA ASN A 321 -27.36 5.22 -21.96
C ASN A 321 -26.16 6.07 -22.38
N GLU A 322 -25.10 5.42 -22.88
CA GLU A 322 -23.89 6.09 -23.34
C GLU A 322 -24.21 7.12 -24.43
N LYS A 323 -24.97 6.74 -25.46
CA LYS A 323 -25.37 7.65 -26.54
C LYS A 323 -26.20 8.84 -26.04
N SER A 324 -27.12 8.60 -25.10
CA SER A 324 -28.06 9.62 -24.63
C SER A 324 -27.46 10.58 -23.60
N PHE A 325 -26.46 10.14 -22.83
CA PHE A 325 -25.91 10.87 -21.69
C PHE A 325 -24.38 11.02 -21.76
N LYS A 326 -23.80 10.91 -22.97
CA LYS A 326 -22.35 10.90 -23.19
C LYS A 326 -21.63 12.07 -22.50
N SER A 327 -22.19 13.27 -22.64
CA SER A 327 -21.64 14.49 -22.04
C SER A 327 -21.68 14.43 -20.51
N GLU A 328 -22.80 14.00 -19.94
CA GLU A 328 -22.99 13.91 -18.50
C GLU A 328 -22.08 12.86 -17.84
N LEU A 329 -22.00 11.66 -18.43
CA LEU A 329 -21.10 10.61 -17.97
C LEU A 329 -19.64 11.06 -18.08
N GLY A 330 -19.31 11.76 -19.17
CA GLY A 330 -18.00 12.34 -19.38
C GLY A 330 -17.65 13.43 -18.36
N TRP A 331 -18.59 14.28 -17.95
CA TRP A 331 -18.35 15.26 -16.87
C TRP A 331 -18.10 14.60 -15.52
N ILE A 332 -18.80 13.49 -15.21
CA ILE A 332 -18.54 12.69 -14.02
C ILE A 332 -17.11 12.13 -14.06
N MET A 333 -16.73 11.48 -15.16
CA MET A 333 -15.40 10.92 -15.35
C MET A 333 -14.29 11.97 -15.39
N GLY A 334 -14.55 13.13 -15.99
CA GLY A 334 -13.63 14.26 -16.00
C GLY A 334 -13.57 15.00 -14.67
N ARG A 335 -14.51 14.74 -13.76
CA ARG A 335 -14.67 15.40 -12.46
C ARG A 335 -14.85 16.92 -12.59
N VAL A 336 -15.55 17.33 -13.65
CA VAL A 336 -15.77 18.74 -14.01
C VAL A 336 -17.24 19.08 -13.86
N THR A 337 -17.55 20.13 -13.11
CA THR A 337 -18.90 20.70 -13.05
C THR A 337 -19.26 21.35 -14.38
N ARG A 338 -20.50 21.09 -14.82
CA ARG A 338 -21.13 21.42 -16.11
C ARG A 338 -20.41 22.49 -16.94
N LYS A 339 -19.79 22.06 -18.04
CA LYS A 339 -19.21 22.93 -19.09
C LYS A 339 -19.98 22.75 -20.41
N LYS A 340 -19.49 23.29 -21.53
CA LYS A 340 -20.09 23.05 -22.86
C LYS A 340 -20.13 21.54 -23.17
N PRO A 341 -21.14 21.01 -23.89
CA PRO A 341 -21.29 19.57 -24.16
C PRO A 341 -20.02 18.90 -24.70
N GLU A 342 -19.27 19.57 -25.58
CA GLU A 342 -18.07 19.00 -26.20
C GLU A 342 -16.98 18.64 -25.17
N THR A 343 -16.97 19.32 -24.03
CA THR A 343 -16.03 19.01 -22.95
C THR A 343 -16.33 17.68 -22.28
N GLY A 344 -17.61 17.32 -22.08
CA GLY A 344 -17.99 16.07 -21.45
C GLY A 344 -17.59 14.89 -22.31
N GLU A 345 -17.94 14.94 -23.59
CA GLU A 345 -17.63 13.86 -24.53
C GLU A 345 -16.14 13.52 -24.63
N ARG A 346 -15.25 14.52 -24.45
CA ARG A 346 -13.81 14.33 -24.48
C ARG A 346 -13.29 13.52 -23.28
N TYR A 347 -13.97 13.58 -22.15
CA TYR A 347 -13.54 12.94 -20.90
C TYR A 347 -14.09 11.52 -20.70
N LEU A 348 -15.05 11.09 -21.52
CA LEU A 348 -15.59 9.74 -21.42
C LEU A 348 -14.68 8.77 -22.18
N PRO A 349 -13.98 7.84 -21.50
CA PRO A 349 -13.24 6.79 -22.18
C PRO A 349 -14.19 5.82 -22.88
N LYS A 350 -13.66 4.94 -23.71
CA LYS A 350 -14.45 3.85 -24.30
C LYS A 350 -15.04 2.97 -23.19
N ASN A 351 -16.30 2.56 -23.35
CA ASN A 351 -16.91 1.58 -22.48
C ASN A 351 -16.15 0.24 -22.57
N SER A 352 -15.66 -0.25 -21.43
CA SER A 352 -14.91 -1.50 -21.31
C SER A 352 -15.81 -2.72 -21.13
N ARG A 353 -17.12 -2.54 -20.88
CA ARG A 353 -18.11 -3.63 -20.77
C ARG A 353 -18.66 -3.97 -22.15
N PHE A 354 -18.62 -5.25 -22.54
CA PHE A 354 -19.17 -5.70 -23.82
C PHE A 354 -20.68 -5.94 -23.77
N PHE A 355 -21.22 -6.27 -22.59
CA PHE A 355 -22.63 -6.54 -22.39
C PHE A 355 -23.45 -5.26 -22.17
N GLU A 356 -24.77 -5.40 -22.29
CA GLU A 356 -25.71 -4.27 -22.26
C GLU A 356 -26.39 -4.07 -20.88
N ASP A 357 -25.89 -4.75 -19.85
CA ASP A 357 -26.36 -4.70 -18.46
C ASP A 357 -25.96 -3.41 -17.75
N TYR A 358 -24.70 -2.99 -17.93
CA TYR A 358 -24.16 -1.72 -17.44
C TYR A 358 -23.04 -1.20 -18.34
N GLY A 359 -22.72 0.10 -18.23
CA GLY A 359 -21.51 0.68 -18.83
C GLY A 359 -20.38 0.74 -17.81
N ALA A 360 -19.15 0.51 -18.26
CA ALA A 360 -17.93 0.53 -17.44
C ALA A 360 -16.90 1.48 -18.06
N TYR A 361 -16.50 2.52 -17.34
CA TYR A 361 -15.59 3.54 -17.83
C TYR A 361 -14.40 3.66 -16.87
N ILE A 362 -13.20 3.39 -17.35
CA ILE A 362 -11.98 3.34 -16.53
C ILE A 362 -10.98 4.35 -17.05
N ALA A 363 -10.52 5.24 -16.17
CA ALA A 363 -9.48 6.21 -16.47
C ALA A 363 -8.54 6.41 -15.27
N ALA A 364 -7.41 7.08 -15.47
CA ALA A 364 -6.44 7.34 -14.41
C ALA A 364 -7.04 8.11 -13.21
N GLN A 365 -8.03 8.98 -13.45
CA GLN A 365 -8.63 9.84 -12.44
C GLN A 365 -9.77 9.21 -11.63
N GLY A 366 -10.29 8.04 -12.02
CA GLY A 366 -11.44 7.40 -11.38
C GLY A 366 -12.10 6.35 -12.28
N THR A 367 -13.08 5.64 -11.73
CA THR A 367 -13.91 4.67 -12.46
C THR A 367 -15.38 5.03 -12.35
N LEU A 368 -16.16 4.66 -13.36
CA LEU A 368 -17.61 4.88 -13.40
C LEU A 368 -18.32 3.66 -13.95
N TRP A 369 -19.27 3.15 -13.17
CA TRP A 369 -20.20 2.09 -13.54
C TRP A 369 -21.61 2.65 -13.61
N VAL A 370 -22.29 2.45 -14.74
CA VAL A 370 -23.63 3.00 -14.97
C VAL A 370 -24.58 1.90 -15.39
N TRP A 371 -25.48 1.52 -14.49
CA TRP A 371 -26.43 0.46 -14.78
C TRP A 371 -27.44 0.85 -15.86
N ALA A 372 -27.86 -0.12 -16.68
CA ALA A 372 -29.01 0.01 -17.56
C ALA A 372 -30.25 -0.59 -16.89
N LYS A 373 -31.46 -0.16 -17.30
CA LYS A 373 -32.70 -0.68 -16.70
C LYS A 373 -32.86 -2.19 -16.87
N GLN A 374 -32.33 -2.75 -17.96
CA GLN A 374 -32.36 -4.20 -18.16
C GLN A 374 -31.52 -4.93 -17.12
N GLY A 375 -30.28 -4.51 -16.88
CA GLY A 375 -29.40 -5.11 -15.88
C GLY A 375 -30.01 -5.05 -14.47
N LEU A 376 -30.57 -3.90 -14.08
CA LEU A 376 -31.25 -3.76 -12.78
C LEU A 376 -32.43 -4.75 -12.61
N ARG A 377 -33.16 -5.04 -13.68
CA ARG A 377 -34.28 -6.00 -13.63
C ARG A 377 -33.79 -7.44 -13.45
N GLN A 378 -32.66 -7.78 -14.05
CA GLN A 378 -32.06 -9.10 -13.95
C GLN A 378 -31.54 -9.37 -12.53
N GLU A 379 -30.99 -8.35 -11.88
CA GLU A 379 -30.41 -8.46 -10.54
C GLU A 379 -31.43 -8.28 -9.40
N LYS A 380 -32.69 -7.95 -9.72
CA LYS A 380 -33.72 -7.63 -8.73
C LYS A 380 -33.97 -8.74 -7.70
N SER A 381 -33.83 -10.01 -8.09
CA SER A 381 -34.04 -11.15 -7.17
C SER A 381 -32.99 -11.23 -6.06
N TRP A 382 -31.83 -10.60 -6.26
CA TRP A 382 -30.69 -10.62 -5.34
C TRP A 382 -30.60 -9.34 -4.51
N SER A 383 -31.67 -8.54 -4.51
CA SER A 383 -31.67 -7.24 -3.86
C SER A 383 -31.36 -7.33 -2.38
N ASP A 384 -30.39 -6.56 -1.93
CA ASP A 384 -30.03 -6.40 -0.53
C ASP A 384 -30.02 -4.92 -0.11
N PRO A 385 -30.22 -4.59 1.18
CA PRO A 385 -30.29 -3.20 1.65
C PRO A 385 -29.04 -2.37 1.30
N ASN A 386 -27.87 -3.01 1.27
CA ASN A 386 -26.60 -2.36 0.95
C ASN A 386 -26.27 -2.33 -0.54
N ARG A 387 -27.19 -2.81 -1.39
CA ARG A 387 -27.04 -2.88 -2.86
C ARG A 387 -25.77 -3.59 -3.31
N GLY A 388 -25.25 -4.50 -2.49
CA GLY A 388 -24.04 -5.27 -2.77
C GLY A 388 -24.14 -6.06 -4.08
N HIS A 389 -25.33 -6.57 -4.40
CA HIS A 389 -25.61 -7.25 -5.69
C HIS A 389 -25.30 -6.39 -6.94
N LEU A 390 -25.33 -5.05 -6.84
CA LEU A 390 -25.05 -4.14 -7.96
C LEU A 390 -23.64 -3.54 -7.92
N VAL A 391 -22.99 -3.54 -6.76
CA VAL A 391 -21.78 -2.75 -6.50
C VAL A 391 -20.56 -3.64 -6.25
N TYR A 392 -20.68 -4.71 -5.48
CA TYR A 392 -19.52 -5.40 -4.89
C TYR A 392 -18.64 -6.10 -5.92
N GLU A 393 -19.19 -6.72 -6.96
CA GLU A 393 -18.37 -7.30 -8.03
C GLU A 393 -17.58 -6.22 -8.78
N ASN A 394 -18.19 -5.07 -9.03
CA ASN A 394 -17.53 -3.94 -9.69
C ASN A 394 -16.51 -3.26 -8.77
N GLN A 395 -16.77 -3.23 -7.47
CA GLN A 395 -15.83 -2.76 -6.46
C GLN A 395 -14.58 -3.64 -6.41
N VAL A 396 -14.76 -4.96 -6.40
CA VAL A 396 -13.65 -5.92 -6.41
C VAL A 396 -12.81 -5.81 -7.69
N LYS A 397 -13.44 -5.55 -8.84
CA LYS A 397 -12.72 -5.19 -10.09
C LYS A 397 -11.86 -3.94 -9.91
N CYS A 398 -12.39 -2.88 -9.31
CA CYS A 398 -11.64 -1.65 -9.06
C CYS A 398 -10.50 -1.83 -8.03
N GLU A 399 -10.72 -2.58 -6.95
CA GLU A 399 -9.67 -2.93 -5.99
C GLU A 399 -8.51 -3.68 -6.64
N PHE A 400 -8.80 -4.56 -7.60
CA PHE A 400 -7.77 -5.30 -8.33
C PHE A 400 -6.99 -4.39 -9.30
N LEU A 401 -7.67 -3.43 -9.95
CA LEU A 401 -7.00 -2.38 -10.75
C LEU A 401 -6.05 -1.54 -9.87
N ASP A 402 -6.55 -1.08 -8.72
CA ASP A 402 -5.78 -0.28 -7.76
C ASP A 402 -4.59 -1.08 -7.20
N TYR A 403 -4.78 -2.36 -6.89
CA TYR A 403 -3.73 -3.28 -6.48
C TYR A 403 -2.61 -3.37 -7.52
N GLY A 404 -2.95 -3.73 -8.77
CA GLY A 404 -1.96 -3.89 -9.83
C GLY A 404 -1.17 -2.61 -10.05
N TYR A 405 -1.87 -1.47 -10.15
CA TYR A 405 -1.23 -0.17 -10.33
C TYR A 405 -0.29 0.22 -9.16
N MET A 406 -0.72 0.01 -7.92
CA MET A 406 0.12 0.30 -6.75
C MET A 406 1.29 -0.67 -6.61
N HIS A 407 1.13 -1.94 -6.99
CA HIS A 407 2.23 -2.88 -6.93
C HIS A 407 3.33 -2.54 -7.95
N TYR A 408 2.97 -2.09 -9.16
CA TYR A 408 3.95 -1.52 -10.09
C TYR A 408 4.63 -0.27 -9.53
N ARG A 409 3.90 0.64 -8.87
CA ARG A 409 4.50 1.82 -8.22
C ARG A 409 5.52 1.42 -7.15
N ARG A 410 5.17 0.44 -6.30
CA ARG A 410 6.09 -0.14 -5.32
C ARG A 410 7.34 -0.71 -5.96
N LEU A 411 7.21 -1.54 -6.99
CA LEU A 411 8.36 -2.13 -7.69
C LEU A 411 9.23 -1.03 -8.34
N ALA A 412 8.63 0.02 -8.90
CA ALA A 412 9.36 1.16 -9.45
C ALA A 412 10.17 1.90 -8.37
N GLU A 413 9.58 2.15 -7.21
CA GLU A 413 10.29 2.76 -6.08
C GLU A 413 11.43 1.86 -5.58
N VAL A 414 11.14 0.59 -5.30
CA VAL A 414 12.14 -0.37 -4.79
C VAL A 414 13.31 -0.51 -5.77
N SER A 415 13.03 -0.56 -7.09
CA SER A 415 14.07 -0.62 -8.12
C SER A 415 15.10 0.51 -8.03
N GLY A 416 14.69 1.67 -7.49
CA GLY A 416 15.52 2.83 -7.30
C GLY A 416 16.57 2.69 -6.20
N TYR A 417 16.47 1.72 -5.28
CA TYR A 417 17.33 1.63 -4.10
C TYR A 417 18.15 0.33 -3.98
N LEU A 418 17.99 -0.61 -4.93
CA LEU A 418 18.69 -1.89 -4.86
C LEU A 418 20.17 -1.74 -5.23
N GLU A 419 21.04 -2.35 -4.42
CA GLU A 419 22.50 -2.29 -4.62
C GLU A 419 23.10 -3.65 -4.99
N LYS A 420 22.45 -4.76 -4.63
CA LYS A 420 23.00 -6.11 -4.84
C LYS A 420 22.36 -6.81 -6.03
N THR A 421 23.18 -7.54 -6.79
CA THR A 421 22.75 -8.36 -7.94
C THR A 421 21.60 -9.31 -7.58
N ASN A 422 21.66 -10.00 -6.45
CA ASN A 422 20.60 -10.93 -6.04
C ASN A 422 19.26 -10.23 -5.76
N GLU A 423 19.30 -9.03 -5.16
CA GLU A 423 18.10 -8.24 -4.87
C GLU A 423 17.46 -7.75 -6.19
N ILE A 424 18.28 -7.35 -7.16
CA ILE A 424 17.85 -6.92 -8.50
C ILE A 424 17.21 -8.10 -9.27
N LEU A 425 17.80 -9.29 -9.18
CA LEU A 425 17.21 -10.50 -9.78
C LEU A 425 15.88 -10.86 -9.14
N SER A 426 15.77 -10.78 -7.80
CA SER A 426 14.49 -10.98 -7.09
C SER A 426 13.42 -9.99 -7.56
N LEU A 427 13.76 -8.71 -7.71
CA LEU A 427 12.82 -7.69 -8.23
C LEU A 427 12.32 -8.04 -9.64
N ARG A 428 13.21 -8.51 -10.52
CA ARG A 428 12.83 -8.91 -11.89
C ARG A 428 11.92 -10.15 -11.88
N GLN A 429 12.18 -11.09 -10.98
CA GLN A 429 11.28 -12.23 -10.77
C GLN A 429 9.91 -11.76 -10.28
N ASP A 430 9.86 -10.86 -9.29
CA ASP A 430 8.62 -10.27 -8.78
C ASP A 430 7.82 -9.55 -9.88
N LEU A 431 8.51 -8.82 -10.76
CA LEU A 431 7.88 -8.15 -11.91
C LEU A 431 7.21 -9.15 -12.87
N VAL A 432 7.91 -10.23 -13.23
CA VAL A 432 7.36 -11.28 -14.12
C VAL A 432 6.21 -12.02 -13.42
N GLN A 433 6.36 -12.34 -12.14
CA GLN A 433 5.30 -12.98 -11.36
C GLN A 433 4.06 -12.09 -11.26
N LEU A 434 4.23 -10.78 -11.05
CA LEU A 434 3.12 -9.84 -11.09
C LEU A 434 2.40 -9.88 -12.43
N GLU A 435 3.11 -9.87 -13.55
CA GLU A 435 2.50 -9.91 -14.88
C GLU A 435 1.69 -11.18 -15.12
N ILE A 436 2.23 -12.34 -14.70
CA ILE A 436 1.51 -13.62 -14.77
C ILE A 436 0.25 -13.54 -13.90
N LYS A 437 0.37 -13.09 -12.65
CA LYS A 437 -0.76 -12.94 -11.71
C LYS A 437 -1.86 -12.05 -12.27
N LEU A 438 -1.50 -10.86 -12.76
CA LEU A 438 -2.48 -9.90 -13.29
C LEU A 438 -3.19 -10.39 -14.54
N ASN A 439 -2.52 -11.18 -15.39
CA ASN A 439 -3.11 -11.74 -16.60
C ASN A 439 -3.98 -12.96 -16.33
N GLU A 440 -3.59 -13.84 -15.40
CA GLU A 440 -4.26 -15.12 -15.16
C GLU A 440 -5.25 -15.09 -13.98
N ALA A 441 -5.23 -14.07 -13.13
CA ALA A 441 -6.21 -13.94 -12.06
C ALA A 441 -7.66 -13.84 -12.59
N PRO A 442 -7.99 -13.04 -13.62
CA PRO A 442 -9.33 -13.01 -14.19
C PRO A 442 -9.67 -14.30 -14.94
N VAL A 443 -10.78 -14.92 -14.53
CA VAL A 443 -11.28 -16.18 -15.10
C VAL A 443 -11.93 -15.96 -16.47
N TYR A 444 -12.56 -14.80 -16.65
CA TYR A 444 -13.25 -14.44 -17.89
C TYR A 444 -12.37 -13.53 -18.75
N GLY A 445 -12.27 -13.86 -20.04
CA GLY A 445 -11.48 -13.08 -21.01
C GLY A 445 -11.91 -11.61 -21.09
N GLU A 446 -13.20 -11.31 -21.00
CA GLU A 446 -13.68 -9.93 -20.95
C GLU A 446 -13.12 -9.16 -19.74
N ILE A 447 -13.12 -9.76 -18.56
CA ILE A 447 -12.63 -9.09 -17.35
C ILE A 447 -11.13 -8.87 -17.51
N ARG A 448 -10.41 -9.85 -18.04
CA ARG A 448 -8.99 -9.71 -18.39
C ARG A 448 -8.75 -8.52 -19.32
N ASP A 449 -9.51 -8.42 -20.41
CA ASP A 449 -9.40 -7.31 -21.38
C ASP A 449 -9.71 -5.95 -20.74
N MET A 450 -10.74 -5.90 -19.89
CA MET A 450 -11.10 -4.72 -19.11
C MET A 450 -9.97 -4.30 -18.16
N MET A 451 -9.35 -5.26 -17.45
CA MET A 451 -8.23 -4.98 -16.55
C MET A 451 -7.01 -4.45 -17.31
N MET A 452 -6.64 -5.10 -18.42
CA MET A 452 -5.51 -4.68 -19.26
C MET A 452 -5.69 -3.25 -19.80
N GLN A 453 -6.87 -2.94 -20.35
CA GLN A 453 -7.21 -1.58 -20.78
C GLN A 453 -7.19 -0.59 -19.62
N GLY A 454 -7.69 -1.00 -18.45
CA GLY A 454 -7.67 -0.18 -17.25
C GLY A 454 -6.25 0.20 -16.81
N TRP A 455 -5.34 -0.77 -16.75
CA TRP A 455 -3.94 -0.53 -16.40
C TRP A 455 -3.19 0.30 -17.45
N GLU A 456 -3.49 0.11 -18.73
CA GLU A 456 -2.99 0.97 -19.81
C GLU A 456 -3.42 2.43 -19.58
N ASN A 457 -4.73 2.65 -19.33
CA ASN A 457 -5.28 3.97 -19.05
C ASN A 457 -4.72 4.59 -17.75
N MET A 458 -4.27 3.78 -16.80
CA MET A 458 -3.60 4.21 -15.56
C MET A 458 -2.10 4.47 -15.74
N GLY A 459 -1.52 4.17 -16.90
CA GLY A 459 -0.11 4.41 -17.20
C GLY A 459 0.85 3.35 -16.68
N VAL A 460 0.40 2.09 -16.57
CA VAL A 460 1.25 0.97 -16.13
C VAL A 460 2.39 0.69 -17.11
N ASN A 461 2.19 0.90 -18.42
CA ASN A 461 3.23 0.67 -19.43
C ASN A 461 4.47 1.56 -19.20
N GLN A 462 4.27 2.81 -18.80
CA GLN A 462 5.36 3.72 -18.43
C GLN A 462 6.10 3.21 -17.18
N LEU A 463 5.36 2.71 -16.18
CA LEU A 463 5.97 2.14 -14.96
C LEU A 463 6.82 0.91 -15.27
N LYS A 464 6.35 0.01 -16.14
CA LYS A 464 7.13 -1.14 -16.59
C LYS A 464 8.47 -0.72 -17.21
N SER A 465 8.43 0.24 -18.12
CA SER A 465 9.64 0.79 -18.75
C SER A 465 10.62 1.32 -17.71
N VAL A 466 10.13 2.10 -16.73
CA VAL A 466 10.95 2.66 -15.64
C VAL A 466 11.59 1.56 -14.81
N ILE A 467 10.84 0.52 -14.42
CA ILE A 467 11.37 -0.60 -13.62
C ILE A 467 12.47 -1.33 -14.40
N THR A 468 12.24 -1.62 -15.67
CA THR A 468 13.20 -2.34 -16.51
C THR A 468 14.50 -1.54 -16.66
N GLU A 469 14.40 -0.26 -17.02
CA GLU A 469 15.55 0.63 -17.20
C GLU A 469 16.33 0.82 -15.89
N MET A 470 15.62 1.12 -14.78
CA MET A 470 16.25 1.30 -13.47
C MET A 470 16.95 0.01 -13.01
N SER A 471 16.33 -1.15 -13.19
CA SER A 471 16.95 -2.43 -12.86
C SER A 471 18.22 -2.71 -13.68
N ALA A 472 18.26 -2.29 -14.95
CA ALA A 472 19.43 -2.45 -15.80
C ALA A 472 20.59 -1.52 -15.38
N ILE A 473 20.27 -0.27 -15.02
CA ILE A 473 21.23 0.69 -14.47
C ILE A 473 21.81 0.15 -13.16
N ARG A 474 20.96 -0.30 -12.23
CA ARG A 474 21.40 -0.86 -10.95
C ARG A 474 22.21 -2.14 -11.13
N GLN A 475 21.85 -3.00 -12.07
CA GLN A 475 22.64 -4.21 -12.36
C GLN A 475 24.05 -3.85 -12.83
N THR A 476 24.17 -2.87 -13.72
CA THR A 476 25.47 -2.39 -14.22
C THR A 476 26.31 -1.82 -13.08
N GLN A 477 25.71 -1.02 -12.19
CA GLN A 477 26.39 -0.47 -11.01
C GLN A 477 26.85 -1.57 -10.04
N ALA A 478 25.99 -2.55 -9.76
CA ALA A 478 26.32 -3.68 -8.89
C ALA A 478 27.50 -4.48 -9.45
N THR A 479 27.48 -4.79 -10.74
CA THR A 479 28.57 -5.50 -11.42
C THR A 479 29.89 -4.71 -11.36
N ILE A 480 29.88 -3.40 -11.60
CA ILE A 480 31.09 -2.56 -11.49
C ILE A 480 31.65 -2.58 -10.05
N LEU A 481 30.79 -2.54 -9.03
CA LEU A 481 31.20 -2.61 -7.63
C LEU A 481 31.78 -3.98 -7.26
N GLU A 482 31.16 -5.06 -7.73
CA GLU A 482 31.65 -6.43 -7.55
C GLU A 482 33.00 -6.65 -8.25
N GLU A 483 33.16 -6.16 -9.48
CA GLU A 483 34.43 -6.21 -10.22
C GLU A 483 35.52 -5.43 -9.51
N ARG A 484 35.21 -4.23 -9.00
CA ARG A 484 36.16 -3.43 -8.20
C ARG A 484 36.57 -4.15 -6.93
N HIS A 485 35.62 -4.78 -6.25
CA HIS A 485 35.91 -5.56 -5.05
C HIS A 485 36.79 -6.77 -5.35
N ASN A 486 36.46 -7.52 -6.40
CA ASN A 486 37.24 -8.66 -6.87
C ASN A 486 38.65 -8.25 -7.31
N PHE A 487 38.79 -7.12 -7.99
CA PHE A 487 40.09 -6.57 -8.37
C PHE A 487 40.96 -6.24 -7.15
N ILE A 488 40.39 -5.62 -6.11
CA ILE A 488 41.11 -5.37 -4.85
C ILE A 488 41.57 -6.68 -4.23
N TRP A 489 40.69 -7.69 -4.15
CA TRP A 489 41.05 -8.99 -3.60
C TRP A 489 42.10 -9.73 -4.42
N GLN A 490 41.99 -9.72 -5.75
CA GLN A 490 43.00 -10.29 -6.64
C GLN A 490 44.35 -9.58 -6.47
N THR A 491 44.34 -8.25 -6.29
CA THR A 491 45.56 -7.48 -6.01
C THR A 491 46.18 -7.88 -4.68
N VAL A 492 45.38 -7.98 -3.61
CA VAL A 492 45.85 -8.43 -2.29
C VAL A 492 46.39 -9.86 -2.35
N LEU A 493 45.69 -10.76 -3.04
CA LEU A 493 46.10 -12.15 -3.20
C LEU A 493 47.42 -12.23 -3.99
N THR A 494 47.57 -11.43 -5.05
CA THR A 494 48.80 -11.33 -5.85
C THR A 494 49.97 -10.81 -5.01
N LEU A 495 49.73 -9.81 -4.14
CA LEU A 495 50.74 -9.30 -3.20
C LEU A 495 51.19 -10.39 -2.22
N VAL A 496 50.25 -11.13 -1.63
CA VAL A 496 50.55 -12.21 -0.69
C VAL A 496 51.34 -13.33 -1.36
N PHE A 497 50.89 -13.79 -2.53
CA PHE A 497 51.63 -14.84 -3.27
C PHE A 497 52.99 -14.34 -3.78
N GLY A 498 53.10 -13.08 -4.19
CA GLY A 498 54.38 -12.46 -4.53
C GLY A 498 55.37 -12.48 -3.36
N LEU A 499 54.91 -12.13 -2.15
CA LEU A 499 55.73 -12.20 -0.94
C LEU A 499 56.10 -13.64 -0.56
N LEU A 500 55.17 -14.59 -0.68
CA LEU A 500 55.44 -16.01 -0.42
C LEU A 500 56.42 -16.64 -1.43
N ALA A 501 56.56 -16.07 -2.63
CA ALA A 501 57.50 -16.53 -3.65
C ALA A 501 58.96 -16.10 -3.40
N ILE A 502 59.21 -15.15 -2.48
CA ILE A 502 60.55 -14.60 -2.21
C ILE A 502 61.59 -15.68 -1.87
N PRO A 503 61.33 -16.66 -0.97
CA PRO A 503 62.29 -17.72 -0.68
C PRO A 503 62.61 -18.60 -1.89
N SER A 504 61.62 -18.85 -2.76
CA SER A 504 61.82 -19.64 -3.98
C SER A 504 62.66 -18.88 -5.01
N ILE A 505 62.40 -17.58 -5.19
CA ILE A 505 63.19 -16.72 -6.08
C ILE A 505 64.62 -16.55 -5.56
N ALA A 506 64.77 -16.38 -4.24
CA ALA A 506 66.08 -16.31 -3.58
C ALA A 506 66.90 -17.58 -3.85
N SER A 507 66.30 -18.76 -3.64
CA SER A 507 67.01 -20.04 -3.76
C SER A 507 67.21 -20.53 -5.21
N GLN A 508 66.28 -20.27 -6.12
CA GLN A 508 66.31 -20.81 -7.49
C GLN A 508 66.87 -19.85 -8.54
N LEU A 509 66.83 -18.53 -8.28
CA LEU A 509 67.18 -17.51 -9.26
C LEU A 509 68.37 -16.67 -8.79
N ILE A 510 68.30 -16.12 -7.58
CA ILE A 510 69.34 -15.24 -7.05
C ILE A 510 70.62 -16.03 -6.71
N LYS A 511 70.49 -17.12 -5.96
CA LYS A 511 71.61 -17.98 -5.59
C LYS A 511 72.49 -18.41 -6.78
N PRO A 512 71.95 -19.00 -7.87
CA PRO A 512 72.77 -19.39 -9.02
C PRO A 512 73.35 -18.21 -9.80
N ILE A 513 72.64 -17.07 -9.91
CA ILE A 513 73.19 -15.86 -10.55
C ILE A 513 74.37 -15.30 -9.76
N TRP A 514 74.26 -15.29 -8.43
CA TRP A 514 75.33 -14.82 -7.55
C TRP A 514 76.57 -15.70 -7.68
N GLU A 515 76.38 -17.02 -7.71
CA GLU A 515 77.45 -18.01 -7.92
C GLU A 515 78.13 -17.83 -9.29
N LEU A 516 77.38 -17.50 -10.35
CA LEU A 516 77.93 -17.19 -11.66
C LEU A 516 78.70 -15.85 -11.72
N SER A 517 78.30 -14.86 -10.91
CA SER A 517 78.86 -13.51 -10.93
C SER A 517 80.20 -13.36 -10.18
N GLY A 518 80.58 -14.35 -9.36
CA GLY A 518 81.83 -14.34 -8.60
C GLY A 518 81.88 -13.27 -7.48
N LEU A 519 80.75 -12.69 -7.09
CA LEU A 519 80.68 -11.71 -6.01
C LEU A 519 80.91 -12.37 -4.64
N PRO A 520 81.59 -11.69 -3.68
CA PRO A 520 81.88 -12.23 -2.37
C PRO A 520 80.58 -12.47 -1.59
N ARG A 521 80.47 -13.65 -0.96
CA ARG A 521 79.31 -14.09 -0.19
C ARG A 521 79.71 -14.38 1.26
N SER A 522 78.78 -14.19 2.20
CA SER A 522 79.04 -14.50 3.60
C SER A 522 79.37 -16.00 3.77
N PRO A 523 80.43 -16.36 4.51
CA PRO A 523 80.81 -17.76 4.73
C PRO A 523 79.85 -18.50 5.68
N ILE A 524 78.92 -17.80 6.32
CA ILE A 524 77.94 -18.37 7.25
C ILE A 524 76.62 -18.61 6.50
N GLU A 525 76.19 -19.87 6.42
CA GLU A 525 75.07 -20.31 5.57
C GLU A 525 73.73 -19.63 5.91
N SER A 526 73.47 -19.35 7.19
CA SER A 526 72.28 -18.62 7.64
C SER A 526 72.30 -17.14 7.26
N LEU A 527 73.47 -16.51 7.20
CA LEU A 527 73.65 -15.13 6.74
C LEU A 527 73.56 -15.05 5.20
N ALA A 528 74.09 -16.04 4.48
CA ALA A 528 73.96 -16.10 3.03
C ALA A 528 72.50 -16.25 2.54
N ALA A 529 71.68 -17.03 3.26
CA ALA A 529 70.24 -17.12 2.96
C ALA A 529 69.50 -15.79 3.22
N LEU A 530 69.93 -15.03 4.23
CA LEU A 530 69.42 -13.68 4.50
C LEU A 530 69.82 -12.69 3.40
N ASP A 531 71.05 -12.75 2.91
CA ASP A 531 71.53 -11.92 1.80
C ASP A 531 70.72 -12.18 0.51
N ASP A 532 70.43 -13.45 0.19
CA ASP A 532 69.63 -13.82 -0.98
C ASP A 532 68.18 -13.32 -0.87
N MET A 533 67.57 -13.44 0.31
CA MET A 533 66.24 -12.90 0.58
C MET A 533 66.23 -11.37 0.54
N ALA A 534 67.30 -10.72 1.02
CA ALA A 534 67.45 -9.27 1.03
C ALA A 534 67.55 -8.68 -0.39
N VAL A 535 68.06 -9.44 -1.37
CA VAL A 535 68.05 -9.04 -2.79
C VAL A 535 66.76 -9.46 -3.50
N ALA A 536 66.18 -10.61 -3.15
CA ALA A 536 64.92 -11.09 -3.75
C ALA A 536 63.74 -10.18 -3.39
N PHE A 537 63.70 -9.68 -2.15
CA PHE A 537 62.63 -8.80 -1.66
C PHE A 537 62.45 -7.52 -2.50
N PRO A 538 63.46 -6.66 -2.71
CA PRO A 538 63.31 -5.44 -3.52
C PRO A 538 63.03 -5.74 -4.99
N LEU A 539 63.49 -6.88 -5.52
CA LEU A 539 63.24 -7.29 -6.90
C LEU A 539 61.78 -7.69 -7.11
N VAL A 540 61.21 -8.46 -6.18
CA VAL A 540 59.79 -8.80 -6.13
C VAL A 540 58.93 -7.55 -5.88
N LEU A 541 59.36 -6.66 -4.98
CA LEU A 541 58.67 -5.40 -4.71
C LEU A 541 58.65 -4.49 -5.95
N ALA A 542 59.76 -4.40 -6.68
CA ALA A 542 59.85 -3.63 -7.92
C ALA A 542 58.94 -4.20 -9.02
N LEU A 543 58.87 -5.53 -9.16
CA LEU A 543 57.95 -6.21 -10.09
C LEU A 543 56.49 -5.94 -9.74
N ILE A 544 56.13 -6.04 -8.45
CA ILE A 544 54.80 -5.73 -7.94
C ILE A 544 54.44 -4.28 -8.26
N LEU A 545 55.34 -3.32 -7.98
CA LEU A 545 55.10 -1.90 -8.24
C LEU A 545 54.99 -1.59 -9.74
N ALA A 546 55.77 -2.27 -10.58
CA ALA A 546 55.70 -2.15 -12.04
C ALA A 546 54.36 -2.67 -12.58
N LEU A 547 53.94 -3.87 -12.14
CA LEU A 547 52.63 -4.45 -12.47
C LEU A 547 51.49 -3.55 -11.99
N TRP A 548 51.59 -3.00 -10.78
CA TRP A 548 50.60 -2.07 -10.23
C TRP A 548 50.48 -0.79 -11.07
N LYS A 549 51.59 -0.27 -11.59
CA LYS A 549 51.60 0.92 -12.45
C LYS A 549 51.00 0.67 -13.84
N VAL A 550 51.14 -0.55 -14.36
CA VAL A 550 50.52 -0.98 -15.63
C VAL A 550 49.03 -1.22 -15.47
N LEU A 551 48.59 -1.82 -14.36
CA LEU A 551 47.18 -2.14 -14.08
C LEU A 551 46.33 -0.93 -13.67
N LYS A 552 46.95 0.23 -13.37
CA LYS A 552 46.26 1.46 -12.97
C LYS A 552 45.92 2.38 -14.16
N LYS A 553 46.36 2.04 -15.37
CA LYS A 553 45.91 2.63 -16.64
C LYS A 553 44.77 1.80 -17.21
#